data_AF-A0AAW2BQY3-F1
#
_entry.id   AF-A0AAW2BQY3-F1
#
_cell.length_a   1.000
_cell.length_b   1.000
_cell.length_c   1.000
_cell.angle_alpha   90.00
_cell.angle_beta   90.00
_cell.angle_gamma   90.00
#
_symmetry.space_group_name_H-M   'P 1'
#
loop_
_entity.id
_entity.type
_entity.pdbx_description
1 polymer ?
#
loop_
_entity_poly.entity_id
_entity_poly.type
_entity_poly.pdbx_seq_one_letter_code
_entity_poly.pdbx_strand_id
1 'polypeptide(L)'
;MARLNGLQKAMANNPSHSLVVLEKELQKELEKILNQEEELWVQKSCITHLVEGDRNTAFHHMSAIVRRHRNQISCIKNEMGEWIQSEGGAMEYIRGGFTKLFTTSLSYSILSPTQPSRWQAALSENESLSLSTPVTNEEIKQGLWSL
;
A
#
# COMPACT_ATOMS: atom_id res chain seq x y z
N MET A 1 12.36 -32.49 -0.88
CA MET A 1 12.76 -32.16 -2.28
C MET A 1 13.31 -33.34 -3.08
N ALA A 2 14.30 -34.11 -2.57
CA ALA A 2 14.93 -35.20 -3.34
C ALA A 2 13.95 -36.28 -3.86
N ARG A 3 12.90 -36.59 -3.10
CA ARG A 3 11.91 -37.62 -3.41
C ARG A 3 10.96 -37.25 -4.56
N LEU A 4 10.45 -36.02 -4.58
CA LEU A 4 9.59 -35.49 -5.64
C LEU A 4 10.38 -35.32 -6.95
N ASN A 5 11.62 -34.82 -6.87
CA ASN A 5 12.53 -34.70 -8.01
C ASN A 5 12.89 -36.08 -8.59
N GLY A 6 13.16 -37.08 -7.75
CA GLY A 6 13.38 -38.47 -8.19
C GLY A 6 12.16 -39.06 -8.90
N LEU A 7 10.95 -38.75 -8.42
CA LEU A 7 9.71 -39.20 -9.03
C LEU A 7 9.44 -38.52 -10.39
N GLN A 8 9.69 -37.22 -10.50
CA GLN A 8 9.57 -36.49 -11.77
C GLN A 8 10.54 -37.01 -12.83
N LYS A 9 11.77 -37.36 -12.42
CA LYS A 9 12.74 -38.04 -13.30
C LYS A 9 12.26 -39.43 -13.73
N ALA A 10 11.68 -40.21 -12.83
CA ALA A 10 11.11 -41.51 -13.17
C ALA A 10 9.91 -41.41 -14.11
N MET A 11 9.04 -40.40 -13.91
CA MET A 11 7.88 -40.14 -14.75
C MET A 11 8.28 -39.69 -16.17
N ALA A 12 9.36 -38.90 -16.30
CA ALA A 12 9.90 -38.50 -17.60
C ALA A 12 10.41 -39.70 -18.42
N ASN A 13 10.88 -40.75 -17.76
CA ASN A 13 11.41 -41.95 -18.41
C ASN A 13 10.34 -43.02 -18.67
N ASN A 14 9.34 -43.16 -17.79
CA ASN A 14 8.25 -44.11 -17.98
C ASN A 14 6.96 -43.63 -17.27
N PRO A 15 6.03 -42.97 -17.99
CA PRO A 15 4.79 -42.49 -17.41
C PRO A 15 3.91 -43.65 -16.94
N SER A 16 3.50 -43.64 -15.68
CA SER A 16 2.59 -44.63 -15.10
C SER A 16 1.52 -43.93 -14.27
N HIS A 17 0.29 -44.44 -14.32
CA HIS A 17 -0.83 -43.94 -13.52
C HIS A 17 -0.51 -43.91 -12.02
N SER A 18 0.18 -44.93 -11.51
CA SER A 18 0.59 -44.97 -10.10
C SER A 18 1.60 -43.88 -9.74
N LEU A 19 2.51 -43.53 -10.66
CA LEU A 19 3.47 -42.44 -10.47
C LEU A 19 2.77 -41.08 -10.48
N VAL A 20 1.76 -40.89 -11.33
CA VAL A 20 0.96 -39.65 -11.37
C VAL A 20 0.17 -39.45 -10.08
N VAL A 21 -0.42 -40.52 -9.54
CA VAL A 21 -1.13 -40.46 -8.24
C VAL A 21 -0.14 -40.09 -7.12
N LEU A 22 1.01 -40.75 -7.08
CA LEU A 22 2.04 -40.48 -6.07
C LEU A 22 2.65 -39.08 -6.20
N GLU A 23 2.80 -38.53 -7.42
CA GLU A 23 3.22 -37.14 -7.61
C GLU A 23 2.24 -36.16 -6.96
N LYS A 24 0.94 -36.36 -7.23
CA LYS A 24 -0.11 -35.49 -6.68
C LYS A 24 -0.13 -35.54 -5.15
N GLU A 25 0.09 -36.71 -4.55
CA GLU A 25 0.19 -36.85 -3.11
C GLU A 25 1.40 -36.10 -2.54
N LEU A 26 2.59 -36.29 -3.14
CA LEU A 26 3.81 -35.59 -2.70
C LEU A 26 3.73 -34.07 -2.89
N GLN A 27 3.05 -33.61 -3.95
CA GLN A 27 2.79 -32.17 -4.15
C GLN A 27 1.88 -31.60 -3.07
N LYS A 28 0.81 -32.31 -2.69
CA LYS A 28 -0.06 -31.90 -1.59
C LYS A 28 0.67 -31.86 -0.24
N GLU A 29 1.52 -32.85 0.03
CA GLU A 29 2.35 -32.86 1.23
C GLU A 29 3.32 -31.67 1.25
N LEU A 30 3.96 -31.38 0.10
CA LEU A 30 4.84 -30.23 -0.02
C LEU A 30 4.10 -28.91 0.22
N GLU A 31 2.95 -28.73 -0.42
CA GLU A 31 2.11 -27.54 -0.25
C GLU A 31 1.70 -27.36 1.22
N LYS A 32 1.32 -28.45 1.90
CA LYS A 32 1.01 -28.41 3.33
C LYS A 32 2.20 -27.94 4.17
N ILE A 33 3.40 -28.46 3.91
CA ILE A 33 4.62 -28.06 4.64
C ILE A 33 4.95 -26.59 4.37
N LEU A 34 4.85 -26.15 3.11
CA LEU A 34 5.10 -24.76 2.74
C LEU A 34 4.12 -23.80 3.44
N ASN A 35 2.84 -24.16 3.52
CA ASN A 35 1.84 -23.37 4.22
C ASN A 35 2.14 -23.26 5.73
N GLN A 36 2.57 -24.36 6.35
CA GLN A 36 2.99 -24.36 7.77
C GLN A 36 4.24 -23.51 7.99
N GLU A 37 5.21 -23.59 7.08
CA GLU A 37 6.40 -22.76 7.12
C GLU A 37 6.06 -21.27 6.97
N GLU A 38 5.19 -20.92 6.03
CA GLU A 38 4.71 -19.54 5.86
C GLU A 38 4.03 -19.02 7.14
N GLU A 39 3.11 -19.79 7.74
CA GLU A 39 2.44 -19.41 8.98
C GLU A 39 3.45 -19.19 10.13
N LEU A 40 4.43 -20.09 10.27
CA LEU A 40 5.50 -19.94 11.26
C LEU A 40 6.32 -18.67 11.03
N TRP A 41 6.63 -18.33 9.78
CA TRP A 41 7.38 -17.12 9.46
C TRP A 41 6.57 -15.85 9.71
N VAL A 42 5.25 -15.85 9.43
CA VAL A 42 4.35 -14.76 9.78
C VAL A 42 4.33 -14.54 11.29
N GLN A 43 4.14 -15.61 12.08
CA GLN A 43 4.16 -15.54 13.53
C GLN A 43 5.50 -15.03 14.07
N LYS A 44 6.63 -15.56 13.59
CA LYS A 44 7.97 -15.11 13.98
C LYS A 44 8.21 -13.64 13.66
N SER A 45 7.77 -13.17 12.50
CA SER A 45 7.90 -11.75 12.11
C SER A 45 7.13 -10.85 13.07
N CYS A 46 5.88 -11.20 13.40
CA CYS A 46 5.07 -10.47 14.38
C CYS A 46 5.70 -10.46 15.78
N ILE A 47 6.18 -11.61 16.26
CA ILE A 47 6.86 -11.73 17.56
C ILE A 47 8.15 -10.90 17.57
N THR A 48 8.95 -10.96 16.52
CA THR A 48 10.18 -10.17 16.42
C THR A 48 9.86 -8.67 16.51
N HIS A 49 8.84 -8.21 15.78
CA HIS A 49 8.39 -6.82 15.87
C HIS A 49 7.87 -6.46 17.27
N LEU A 50 7.15 -7.37 17.94
CA LEU A 50 6.64 -7.18 19.29
C LEU A 50 7.77 -7.12 20.34
N VAL A 51 8.77 -7.98 20.23
CA VAL A 51 9.92 -8.06 21.16
C VAL A 51 10.79 -6.82 21.04
N GLU A 52 11.12 -6.42 19.81
CA GLU A 52 11.92 -5.22 19.55
C GLU A 52 11.16 -3.94 19.97
N GLY A 53 9.83 -3.95 19.85
CA GLY A 53 8.96 -2.82 20.18
C GLY A 53 9.25 -1.62 19.27
N ASP A 54 9.05 -0.41 19.79
CA ASP A 54 9.31 0.85 19.06
C ASP A 54 10.74 1.38 19.32
N ARG A 55 11.64 0.50 19.74
CA ARG A 55 13.05 0.87 19.99
C ARG A 55 13.77 0.92 18.64
N ASN A 56 14.66 1.90 18.46
CA ASN A 56 15.53 1.98 17.28
C ASN A 56 16.62 0.89 17.32
N THR A 57 16.22 -0.36 17.15
CA THR A 57 17.13 -1.50 17.16
C THR A 57 17.65 -1.81 15.75
N ALA A 58 18.72 -2.60 15.68
CA ALA A 58 19.31 -3.02 14.42
C ALA A 58 18.30 -3.71 13.49
N PHE A 59 17.29 -4.39 14.04
CA PHE A 59 16.20 -5.01 13.28
C PHE A 59 15.40 -3.98 12.47
N HIS A 60 14.99 -2.88 13.08
CA HIS A 60 14.21 -1.83 12.41
C HIS A 60 15.05 -1.06 11.39
N HIS A 61 16.32 -0.79 11.71
CA HIS A 61 17.26 -0.20 10.76
C HIS A 61 17.46 -1.09 9.52
N MET A 62 17.68 -2.39 9.71
CA MET A 62 17.81 -3.34 8.61
C MET A 62 16.52 -3.45 7.80
N SER A 63 15.37 -3.53 8.47
CA SER A 63 14.05 -3.56 7.83
C SER A 63 13.81 -2.32 6.96
N ALA A 64 14.20 -1.13 7.44
CA ALA A 64 14.11 0.10 6.66
C ALA A 64 15.03 0.10 5.44
N ILE A 65 16.26 -0.42 5.56
CA ILE A 65 17.20 -0.56 4.43
C ILE A 65 16.65 -1.52 3.38
N VAL A 66 16.16 -2.69 3.80
CA VAL A 66 15.57 -3.69 2.89
C VAL A 66 14.34 -3.12 2.20
N ARG A 67 13.45 -2.43 2.92
CA ARG A 67 12.29 -1.74 2.35
C ARG A 67 12.69 -0.66 1.36
N ARG A 68 13.71 0.14 1.68
CA ARG A 68 14.24 1.18 0.77
C ARG A 68 14.77 0.57 -0.51
N HIS A 69 15.54 -0.52 -0.43
CA HIS A 69 16.06 -1.21 -1.61
C HIS A 69 14.93 -1.84 -2.45
N ARG A 70 13.97 -2.52 -1.81
CA ARG A 70 12.81 -3.12 -2.51
C ARG A 70 11.92 -2.07 -3.19
N ASN A 71 11.73 -0.91 -2.55
CA ASN A 71 10.89 0.16 -3.06
C ASN A 71 11.65 1.13 -3.97
N GLN A 72 12.92 0.86 -4.27
CA GLN A 72 13.69 1.68 -5.19
C GLN A 72 13.13 1.50 -6.60
N ILE A 73 12.64 2.59 -7.18
CA ILE A 73 12.19 2.62 -8.57
C ILE A 73 13.43 2.74 -9.46
N SER A 74 13.85 1.63 -10.06
CA SER A 74 14.99 1.60 -10.99
C SER A 74 14.60 2.00 -12.42
N CYS A 75 13.37 1.71 -12.83
CA CYS A 75 12.84 2.11 -14.12
C CYS A 75 11.31 2.15 -14.12
N ILE A 76 10.75 2.97 -15.01
CA ILE A 76 9.30 3.10 -15.24
C ILE A 76 9.04 2.88 -16.73
N LYS A 77 7.97 2.15 -17.07
CA LYS A 77 7.54 1.97 -18.45
C LYS A 77 6.51 3.04 -18.82
N ASN A 78 6.72 3.75 -19.92
CA ASN A 78 5.80 4.78 -20.40
C ASN A 78 4.61 4.20 -21.18
N GLU A 79 3.65 5.06 -21.55
CA GLU A 79 2.46 4.69 -22.35
C GLU A 79 2.82 4.11 -23.73
N MET A 80 3.97 4.48 -24.30
CA MET A 80 4.51 3.98 -25.57
C MET A 80 5.28 2.65 -25.43
N GLY A 81 5.41 2.14 -24.20
CA GLY A 81 6.09 0.89 -23.89
C GLY A 81 7.61 0.98 -23.75
N GLU A 82 8.18 2.18 -23.73
CA GLU A 82 9.61 2.44 -23.55
C GLU A 82 9.97 2.54 -22.06
N TRP A 83 11.18 2.11 -21.71
CA TRP A 83 11.69 2.12 -20.34
C TRP A 83 12.45 3.40 -20.04
N ILE A 84 11.98 4.16 -19.05
CA ILE A 84 12.64 5.32 -18.47
C ILE A 84 13.50 4.82 -17.29
N GLN A 85 14.82 4.83 -17.47
CA GLN A 85 15.79 4.35 -16.46
C GLN A 85 16.45 5.47 -15.65
N SER A 86 16.32 6.73 -16.11
CA SER A 86 16.85 7.89 -15.39
C SER A 86 15.91 8.29 -14.26
N GLU A 87 16.45 8.51 -13.06
CA GLU A 87 15.70 8.97 -11.88
C GLU A 87 14.94 10.27 -12.17
N GLY A 88 15.59 11.26 -12.79
CA GLY A 88 14.95 12.52 -13.18
C GLY A 88 13.81 12.31 -14.19
N GLY A 89 13.99 11.38 -15.14
CA GLY A 89 12.95 11.04 -16.11
C GLY A 89 11.75 10.36 -15.47
N ALA A 90 11.99 9.44 -14.52
CA ALA A 90 10.93 8.76 -13.76
C ALA A 90 10.14 9.76 -12.90
N MET A 91 10.84 10.68 -12.22
CA MET A 91 10.22 11.73 -11.43
C MET A 91 9.33 12.65 -12.29
N GLU A 92 9.84 13.09 -13.44
CA GLU A 92 9.09 13.93 -14.38
C GLU A 92 7.82 13.22 -14.88
N TYR A 93 7.97 11.95 -15.26
CA TYR A 93 6.86 11.14 -15.76
C TYR A 93 5.75 10.96 -14.72
N ILE A 94 6.12 10.62 -13.48
CA ILE A 94 5.16 10.52 -12.37
C ILE A 94 4.47 11.86 -12.13
N ARG A 95 5.26 12.95 -12.07
CA ARG A 95 4.73 14.30 -11.85
C ARG A 95 3.73 14.68 -12.93
N GLY A 96 4.08 14.51 -14.21
CA GLY A 96 3.20 14.80 -15.34
C GLY A 96 1.90 13.99 -15.30
N GLY A 97 1.99 12.71 -14.91
CA GLY A 97 0.83 11.85 -14.69
C GLY A 97 -0.13 12.42 -13.64
N PHE A 98 0.38 12.77 -12.45
CA PHE A 98 -0.43 13.37 -11.40
C PHE A 98 -0.95 14.76 -11.76
N THR A 99 -0.15 15.60 -12.41
CA THR A 99 -0.63 16.89 -12.94
C THR A 99 -1.81 16.63 -13.87
N LYS A 100 -1.71 15.75 -14.85
CA LYS A 100 -2.82 15.40 -15.76
C LYS A 100 -4.06 14.89 -15.00
N LEU A 101 -3.88 14.00 -14.03
CA LEU A 101 -4.97 13.44 -13.21
C LEU A 101 -5.69 14.51 -12.39
N PHE A 102 -4.95 15.43 -11.79
CA PHE A 102 -5.50 16.47 -10.92
C PHE A 102 -5.82 17.78 -11.65
N THR A 103 -5.52 17.88 -12.94
CA THR A 103 -5.87 19.02 -13.80
C THR A 103 -7.18 18.78 -14.56
N THR A 104 -7.98 17.78 -14.19
CA THR A 104 -9.32 17.60 -14.77
C THR A 104 -10.15 18.86 -14.62
N SER A 105 -10.77 19.27 -15.72
CA SER A 105 -11.54 20.49 -15.94
C SER A 105 -12.62 20.72 -14.89
N LEU A 106 -12.31 21.39 -13.77
CA LEU A 106 -13.22 21.94 -12.75
C LEU A 106 -14.51 21.11 -12.53
N SER A 107 -14.41 19.78 -12.56
CA SER A 107 -15.57 18.89 -12.56
C SER A 107 -15.73 18.44 -11.12
N TYR A 108 -16.43 19.27 -10.35
CA TYR A 108 -16.88 18.85 -9.04
C TYR A 108 -18.13 17.99 -9.23
N SER A 109 -18.19 16.85 -8.56
CA SER A 109 -19.49 16.25 -8.30
C SER A 109 -20.17 17.15 -7.29
N ILE A 110 -21.40 17.59 -7.57
CA ILE A 110 -22.22 18.21 -6.52
C ILE A 110 -22.28 17.19 -5.40
N LEU A 111 -21.73 17.53 -4.24
CA LEU A 111 -22.00 16.82 -3.00
C LEU A 111 -23.51 16.95 -2.81
N SER A 112 -24.26 15.92 -3.22
CA SER A 112 -25.65 15.78 -2.82
C SER A 112 -25.60 15.62 -1.31
N PRO A 113 -25.99 16.64 -0.52
CA PRO A 113 -25.92 16.51 0.92
C PRO A 113 -26.90 15.41 1.26
N THR A 114 -26.40 14.24 1.68
CA THR A 114 -27.24 13.30 2.43
C THR A 114 -27.81 14.13 3.57
N GLN A 115 -29.14 14.26 3.65
CA GLN A 115 -29.80 15.06 4.68
C GLN A 115 -29.05 14.84 6.01
N PRO A 116 -28.49 15.91 6.62
CA PRO A 116 -27.73 15.76 7.84
C PRO A 116 -28.57 14.95 8.82
N SER A 117 -28.00 13.88 9.34
CA SER A 117 -28.66 13.16 10.43
C SER A 117 -28.93 14.18 11.54
N ARG A 118 -30.06 14.06 12.25
CA ARG A 118 -30.58 15.00 13.28
C ARG A 118 -29.59 15.41 14.41
N TRP A 119 -28.40 14.85 14.39
CA TRP A 119 -27.29 14.99 15.34
C TRP A 119 -26.18 15.92 14.84
N GLN A 120 -26.19 16.35 13.57
CA GLN A 120 -25.25 17.35 13.06
C GLN A 120 -25.85 18.74 13.27
N ALA A 121 -25.21 19.53 14.13
CA ALA A 121 -25.49 20.96 14.23
C ALA A 121 -25.16 21.61 12.89
N ALA A 122 -26.20 22.08 12.18
CA ALA A 122 -26.03 22.89 10.99
C ALA A 122 -26.02 24.36 11.41
N LEU A 123 -25.06 25.12 10.89
CA LEU A 123 -25.06 26.58 11.03
C LEU A 123 -26.32 27.13 10.37
N SER A 124 -26.95 28.11 11.01
CA SER A 124 -27.99 28.90 10.37
C SER A 124 -27.40 29.68 9.18
N GLU A 125 -28.26 30.05 8.23
CA GLU A 125 -27.85 30.83 7.06
C GLU A 125 -27.17 32.15 7.47
N ASN A 126 -27.64 32.77 8.56
CA ASN A 126 -27.03 33.97 9.12
C ASN A 126 -25.63 33.73 9.71
N GLU A 127 -25.42 32.61 10.42
CA GLU A 127 -24.09 32.26 10.95
C GLU A 127 -23.10 31.94 9.83
N SER A 128 -23.56 31.22 8.81
CA SER A 128 -22.76 30.93 7.61
C SER A 128 -22.32 32.23 6.91
N LEU A 129 -23.24 33.17 6.74
CA LEU A 129 -22.95 34.49 6.16
C LEU A 129 -21.98 35.30 7.02
N SER A 130 -22.12 35.27 8.34
CA SER A 130 -21.20 35.95 9.26
C SER A 130 -19.78 35.37 9.25
N LEU A 131 -19.62 34.07 9.00
CA LEU A 131 -18.29 33.43 8.88
C LEU A 131 -17.64 33.67 7.51
N SER A 132 -18.42 34.08 6.52
CA SER A 132 -17.97 34.35 5.15
C SER A 132 -17.39 35.74 4.96
N THR A 133 -17.59 36.64 5.93
CA THR A 133 -17.06 38.00 5.88
C THR A 133 -15.59 38.05 6.27
N PRO A 134 -14.78 38.93 5.66
CA PRO A 134 -13.37 39.08 6.01
C PRO A 134 -13.23 39.62 7.44
N VAL A 135 -12.22 39.13 8.16
CA VAL A 135 -11.91 39.55 9.54
C VAL A 135 -11.56 41.03 9.58
N THR A 136 -12.16 41.75 10.52
CA THR A 136 -11.93 43.19 10.71
C THR A 136 -10.81 43.48 11.71
N ASN A 137 -10.16 44.64 11.59
CA ASN A 137 -9.10 45.05 12.53
C ASN A 137 -9.63 45.18 13.98
N GLU A 138 -10.89 45.58 14.13
CA GLU A 138 -11.58 45.67 15.41
C GLU A 138 -11.77 44.29 16.07
N GLU A 139 -12.14 43.26 15.31
CA GLU A 139 -12.21 41.88 15.81
C GLU A 139 -10.83 41.37 16.24
N ILE A 140 -9.79 41.66 15.46
CA ILE A 140 -8.40 41.31 15.81
C ILE A 140 -8.00 41.97 17.14
N LYS A 141 -8.32 43.26 17.30
CA LYS A 141 -7.99 44.02 18.52
C LYS A 141 -8.78 43.51 19.72
N GLN A 142 -10.07 43.19 19.55
CA GLN A 142 -10.90 42.62 20.61
C GLN A 142 -10.42 41.23 21.04
N GLY A 143 -10.08 40.35 20.09
CA GLY A 143 -9.52 39.03 20.38
C GLY A 143 -8.15 39.08 21.04
N LEU A 144 -7.32 40.06 20.69
CA LEU A 144 -6.02 40.27 21.33
C LEU A 144 -6.15 40.76 22.78
N TRP A 145 -7.19 41.54 23.08
CA TRP A 145 -7.42 42.14 24.41
C TRP A 145 -8.34 41.32 25.32
N SER A 146 -8.97 40.27 24.80
CA SER A 146 -9.77 39.31 25.58
C SER A 146 -8.97 38.09 26.06
N LEU A 147 -7.68 38.02 25.71
CA LEU A 147 -6.67 37.12 26.28
C LEU A 147 -6.12 37.66 27.60
#